data_AF-A0AAU0LY77-F1
#
_entry.id   AF-A0AAU0LY77-F1
#
_cell.length_a   1.000
_cell.length_b   1.000
_cell.length_c   1.000
_cell.angle_alpha   90.00
_cell.angle_beta   90.00
_cell.angle_gamma   90.00
#
_symmetry.space_group_name_H-M   'P 1'
#
loop_
_entity.id
_entity.type
_entity.pdbx_description
1 polymer ?
#
loop_
_entity_poly.entity_id
_entity_poly.type
_entity_poly.pdbx_seq_one_letter_code
_entity_poly.pdbx_strand_id
1 'polypeptide(L)'
;MMKVKQVLVFGFLVLFFLKNNRLYAQSKSLDDGVLRILAIGNSFSEDAIEQNLYELAKAGKKKIVIGNLYIGGAPLSLHVSNAKEDKPAYRYRKINTDGQMSEKANERLSEALIDEAWDYISFQQASPLSGDYDSYAKDLPPLYDYVTKHVAFPETKYILHQTWAYQNGSSHEGFVRYSRSQDKMYNAIARTSQEVFNWGNFDLLVPSGTAVQNARSSFLGDHFTRDGYHLNLDYGRFVAACTWYESLFHENVLNNTFLPLNVTYVEGEIARAAAHKAVEAPYVVTALNSYQLMN
;
A
#
# COMPACT_ATOMS: atom_id res chain seq x y z
N MET A 1 -69.50 19.12 50.07
CA MET A 1 -69.41 19.44 48.63
C MET A 1 -67.95 19.65 48.25
N MET A 2 -67.50 19.00 47.14
CA MET A 2 -66.22 19.15 46.40
C MET A 2 -64.90 18.85 47.17
N LYS A 3 -64.38 17.61 47.20
CA LYS A 3 -63.56 16.86 46.22
C LYS A 3 -62.20 17.48 45.82
N VAL A 4 -61.19 16.96 46.52
CA VAL A 4 -59.73 16.88 46.31
C VAL A 4 -59.27 17.02 44.84
N LYS A 5 -58.34 17.95 44.60
CA LYS A 5 -57.68 18.17 43.31
C LYS A 5 -56.47 17.24 43.13
N GLN A 6 -56.51 16.52 42.01
CA GLN A 6 -55.42 16.20 41.09
C GLN A 6 -54.24 15.36 41.60
N VAL A 7 -54.41 14.06 41.43
CA VAL A 7 -53.37 13.03 41.35
C VAL A 7 -53.20 12.65 39.87
N LEU A 8 -51.95 12.43 39.45
CA LEU A 8 -51.47 11.73 38.25
C LEU A 8 -51.71 12.38 36.87
N VAL A 9 -50.73 13.19 36.43
CA VAL A 9 -50.32 13.19 35.01
C VAL A 9 -48.88 12.66 34.98
N PHE A 10 -48.77 11.34 35.02
CA PHE A 10 -47.54 10.61 34.72
C PHE A 10 -47.72 10.07 33.30
N GLY A 11 -47.04 10.68 32.32
CA GLY A 11 -47.11 10.22 30.94
C GLY A 11 -46.73 11.33 29.97
N PHE A 12 -45.66 11.08 29.22
CA PHE A 12 -45.22 11.83 28.04
C PHE A 12 -44.50 13.17 28.25
N LEU A 13 -43.39 13.18 29.00
CA LEU A 13 -42.37 14.21 28.77
C LEU A 13 -40.93 13.81 29.13
N VAL A 14 -40.58 12.54 28.96
CA VAL A 14 -39.19 12.07 28.99
C VAL A 14 -39.06 10.99 27.93
N LEU A 15 -38.75 11.35 26.68
CA LEU A 15 -38.21 10.44 25.64
C LEU A 15 -37.87 11.14 24.31
N PHE A 16 -37.52 12.44 24.31
CA PHE A 16 -37.18 13.16 23.07
C PHE A 16 -35.73 13.65 22.95
N PHE A 17 -34.78 13.08 23.69
CA PHE A 17 -33.37 13.46 23.54
C PHE A 17 -32.34 12.31 23.58
N LEU A 18 -32.73 11.08 23.26
CA LEU A 18 -31.78 9.99 23.01
C LEU A 18 -32.31 9.04 21.94
N LYS A 19 -32.27 9.45 20.67
CA LYS A 19 -32.29 8.53 19.53
C LYS A 19 -31.36 9.05 18.44
N ASN A 20 -30.13 8.56 18.51
CA ASN A 20 -29.26 8.29 17.37
C ASN A 20 -29.14 9.42 16.33
N ASN A 21 -28.31 10.43 16.64
CA ASN A 21 -27.43 10.95 15.60
C ASN A 21 -26.37 9.87 15.28
N ARG A 22 -26.81 8.73 14.74
CA ARG A 22 -25.95 8.00 13.83
C ARG A 22 -25.92 8.89 12.60
N LEU A 23 -24.91 9.74 12.52
CA LEU A 23 -24.42 10.21 11.23
C LEU A 23 -24.42 8.97 10.35
N TYR A 24 -25.28 8.94 9.34
CA TYR A 24 -25.18 7.93 8.30
C TYR A 24 -23.84 8.21 7.63
N ALA A 25 -22.80 7.54 8.13
CA ALA A 25 -21.50 7.49 7.52
C ALA A 25 -21.75 7.08 6.06
N GLN A 26 -21.14 7.84 5.16
CA GLN A 26 -21.34 7.72 3.73
C GLN A 26 -21.10 6.26 3.33
N SER A 27 -22.16 5.54 3.00
CA SER A 27 -22.12 4.09 2.77
C SER A 27 -21.53 3.72 1.41
N LYS A 28 -20.91 4.68 0.72
CA LYS A 28 -20.28 4.58 -0.59
C LYS A 28 -19.02 5.43 -0.58
N SER A 29 -18.05 5.08 -1.42
CA SER A 29 -16.97 5.99 -1.76
C SER A 29 -17.55 7.32 -2.26
N LEU A 30 -16.81 8.41 -2.07
CA LEU A 30 -17.29 9.78 -2.21
C LEU A 30 -17.81 10.16 -3.63
N ASP A 31 -17.70 9.27 -4.63
CA ASP A 31 -18.04 9.48 -6.06
C ASP A 31 -17.59 10.86 -6.59
N ASP A 32 -16.47 11.35 -6.06
CA ASP A 32 -15.91 12.67 -6.35
C ASP A 32 -14.73 12.60 -7.33
N GLY A 33 -14.50 11.40 -7.89
CA GLY A 33 -13.41 11.12 -8.82
C GLY A 33 -12.01 11.14 -8.19
N VAL A 34 -11.90 11.12 -6.85
CA VAL A 34 -10.63 11.06 -6.13
C VAL A 34 -10.40 9.64 -5.64
N LEU A 35 -9.31 9.01 -6.10
CA LEU A 35 -8.87 7.72 -5.58
C LEU A 35 -8.17 7.91 -4.24
N ARG A 36 -8.55 7.17 -3.20
CA ARG A 36 -7.96 7.25 -1.87
C ARG A 36 -7.31 5.93 -1.50
N ILE A 37 -6.00 5.96 -1.24
CA ILE A 37 -5.25 4.77 -0.84
C ILE A 37 -4.59 4.95 0.52
N LEU A 38 -4.63 3.91 1.36
CA LEU A 38 -3.86 3.85 2.61
C LEU A 38 -2.95 2.62 2.59
N ALA A 39 -1.65 2.83 2.76
CA ALA A 39 -0.72 1.73 2.99
C ALA A 39 -0.46 1.52 4.48
N ILE A 40 -0.61 0.28 4.93
CA ILE A 40 -0.13 -0.18 6.24
C ILE A 40 1.23 -0.83 6.00
N GLY A 41 2.31 -0.14 6.38
CA GLY A 41 3.64 -0.59 6.00
C GLY A 41 4.80 0.06 6.74
N ASN A 42 5.84 0.33 5.98
CA ASN A 42 7.18 0.66 6.47
C ASN A 42 7.97 1.41 5.38
N SER A 43 9.30 1.37 5.43
CA SER A 43 10.16 2.02 4.43
C SER A 43 9.97 1.50 3.00
N PHE A 44 9.40 0.31 2.81
CA PHE A 44 9.09 -0.21 1.47
C PHE A 44 7.78 0.35 0.91
N SER A 45 6.78 0.67 1.74
CA SER A 45 5.61 1.42 1.26
C SER A 45 6.01 2.87 0.98
N GLU A 46 6.83 3.48 1.84
CA GLU A 46 7.44 4.79 1.60
C GLU A 46 8.11 4.84 0.22
N ASP A 47 9.01 3.90 -0.08
CA ASP A 47 9.70 3.82 -1.38
C ASP A 47 8.77 3.65 -2.58
N ALA A 48 7.54 3.19 -2.40
CA ALA A 48 6.62 2.92 -3.49
C ALA A 48 5.59 4.04 -3.74
N ILE A 49 5.10 4.72 -2.70
CA ILE A 49 3.92 5.60 -2.81
C ILE A 49 4.14 7.04 -2.36
N GLU A 50 5.19 7.34 -1.59
CA GLU A 50 5.40 8.69 -1.03
C GLU A 50 5.99 9.69 -2.04
N GLN A 51 6.42 9.22 -3.20
CA GLN A 51 6.98 10.01 -4.29
C GLN A 51 6.54 9.44 -5.63
N ASN A 52 6.48 10.31 -6.65
CA ASN A 52 6.18 9.98 -8.04
C ASN A 52 4.74 9.52 -8.30
N LEU A 53 4.09 8.81 -7.38
CA LEU A 53 2.73 8.27 -7.58
C LEU A 53 1.69 9.38 -7.72
N TYR A 54 1.80 10.44 -6.92
CA TYR A 54 0.93 11.62 -7.05
C TYR A 54 1.13 12.30 -8.41
N GLU A 55 2.38 12.50 -8.83
CA GLU A 55 2.70 13.14 -10.11
C GLU A 55 2.28 12.29 -11.32
N LEU A 56 2.43 10.96 -11.24
CA LEU A 56 1.91 10.03 -12.23
C LEU A 56 0.39 10.16 -12.35
N ALA A 57 -0.33 10.15 -11.22
CA ALA A 57 -1.78 10.35 -11.20
C ALA A 57 -2.16 11.70 -11.84
N LYS A 58 -1.47 12.78 -11.45
CA LYS A 58 -1.69 14.13 -12.00
C LYS A 58 -1.46 14.19 -13.51
N ALA A 59 -0.38 13.58 -14.02
CA ALA A 59 -0.09 13.52 -15.45
C ALA A 59 -1.13 12.68 -16.23
N GLY A 60 -1.66 11.63 -15.60
CA GLY A 60 -2.82 10.87 -16.07
C GLY A 60 -4.18 11.57 -15.91
N LYS A 61 -4.19 12.85 -15.45
CA LYS A 61 -5.39 13.64 -15.16
C LYS A 61 -6.32 12.99 -14.12
N LYS A 62 -5.73 12.23 -13.20
CA LYS A 62 -6.41 11.62 -12.04
C LYS A 62 -6.17 12.45 -10.79
N LYS A 63 -7.04 12.29 -9.81
CA LYS A 63 -6.87 12.83 -8.46
C LYS A 63 -6.64 11.66 -7.51
N ILE A 64 -5.69 11.81 -6.61
CA ILE A 64 -5.36 10.80 -5.62
C ILE A 64 -5.09 11.45 -4.26
N VAL A 65 -5.47 10.75 -3.19
CA VAL A 65 -4.98 10.97 -1.82
C VAL A 65 -4.23 9.72 -1.40
N ILE A 66 -3.04 9.90 -0.85
CA ILE A 66 -2.14 8.80 -0.49
C ILE A 66 -1.82 8.91 1.00
N GLY A 67 -2.23 7.92 1.78
CA GLY A 67 -1.83 7.73 3.16
C GLY A 67 -0.78 6.62 3.29
N ASN A 68 0.23 6.82 4.14
CA ASN A 68 1.17 5.78 4.57
C ASN A 68 1.25 5.75 6.10
N LEU A 69 0.81 4.63 6.69
CA LEU A 69 1.03 4.30 8.10
C LEU A 69 2.40 3.65 8.23
N TYR A 70 3.38 4.48 8.59
CA TYR A 70 4.79 4.12 8.61
C TYR A 70 5.24 3.68 10.00
N ILE A 71 5.89 2.50 10.08
CA ILE A 71 6.84 2.13 11.14
C ILE A 71 8.06 1.47 10.49
N GLY A 72 9.27 1.92 10.83
CA GLY A 72 10.51 1.43 10.21
C GLY A 72 10.71 -0.08 10.41
N GLY A 73 10.88 -0.82 9.32
CA GLY A 73 11.09 -2.28 9.35
C GLY A 73 9.92 -3.11 9.90
N ALA A 74 8.72 -2.53 10.02
CA ALA A 74 7.60 -3.20 10.65
C ALA A 74 7.15 -4.47 9.91
N PRO A 75 7.14 -5.63 10.59
CA PRO A 75 6.50 -6.85 10.09
C PRO A 75 4.99 -6.85 10.40
N LEU A 76 4.24 -7.74 9.74
CA LEU A 76 2.81 -7.96 10.02
C LEU A 76 2.54 -8.21 11.51
N SER A 77 3.39 -8.97 12.19
CA SER A 77 3.24 -9.24 13.63
C SER A 77 3.24 -7.99 14.51
N LEU A 78 4.02 -6.96 14.13
CA LEU A 78 4.02 -5.68 14.84
C LEU A 78 2.73 -4.91 14.58
N HIS A 79 2.25 -4.90 13.33
CA HIS A 79 0.96 -4.31 13.00
C HIS A 79 -0.18 -4.99 13.77
N VAL A 80 -0.15 -6.32 13.90
CA VAL A 80 -1.11 -7.09 14.72
C VAL A 80 -1.04 -6.68 16.19
N SER A 81 0.15 -6.56 16.78
CA SER A 81 0.28 -6.11 18.18
C SER A 81 -0.26 -4.70 18.37
N ASN A 82 0.07 -3.78 17.45
CA ASN A 82 -0.42 -2.42 17.49
C ASN A 82 -1.95 -2.35 17.32
N ALA A 83 -2.53 -3.17 16.46
CA ALA A 83 -3.97 -3.27 16.27
C ALA A 83 -4.69 -3.77 17.54
N LYS A 84 -4.19 -4.85 18.16
CA LYS A 84 -4.78 -5.43 19.37
C LYS A 84 -4.83 -4.48 20.56
N GLU A 85 -3.82 -3.64 20.70
CA GLU A 85 -3.68 -2.68 21.80
C GLU A 85 -4.02 -1.24 21.37
N ASP A 86 -4.47 -1.07 20.13
CA ASP A 86 -4.73 0.21 19.46
C ASP A 86 -3.61 1.24 19.65
N LYS A 87 -2.33 0.82 19.59
CA LYS A 87 -1.19 1.67 19.99
C LYS A 87 -1.03 2.91 19.10
N PRO A 88 -0.75 4.09 19.68
CA PRO A 88 -0.41 5.29 18.94
C PRO A 88 1.07 5.23 18.48
N ALA A 89 1.35 4.34 17.53
CA ALA A 89 2.71 3.91 17.20
C ALA A 89 3.22 4.37 15.83
N TYR A 90 2.32 4.86 14.97
CA TYR A 90 2.64 5.13 13.57
C TYR A 90 3.04 6.59 13.37
N ARG A 91 3.91 6.81 12.38
CA ARG A 91 3.95 8.11 11.69
C ARG A 91 2.99 8.01 10.51
N TYR A 92 1.95 8.81 10.53
CA TYR A 92 0.98 8.87 9.45
C TYR A 92 1.35 9.99 8.50
N ARG A 93 1.72 9.62 7.28
CA ARG A 93 2.14 10.53 6.22
C ARG A 93 1.07 10.58 5.16
N LYS A 94 0.61 11.77 4.80
CA LYS A 94 -0.52 11.94 3.88
C LYS A 94 -0.22 12.97 2.81
N ILE A 95 -0.37 12.57 1.55
CA ILE A 95 -0.32 13.44 0.37
C ILE A 95 -1.76 13.73 -0.06
N ASN A 96 -2.15 14.99 -0.04
CA ASN A 96 -3.50 15.41 -0.43
C ASN A 96 -3.60 15.66 -1.93
N THR A 97 -4.79 16.00 -2.41
CA THR A 97 -5.05 16.23 -3.85
C THR A 97 -4.24 17.39 -4.46
N ASP A 98 -3.69 18.29 -3.65
CA ASP A 98 -2.79 19.36 -4.04
C ASP A 98 -1.31 18.92 -4.14
N GLY A 99 -1.00 17.68 -3.76
CA GLY A 99 0.34 17.10 -3.76
C GLY A 99 1.16 17.43 -2.51
N GLN A 100 0.60 18.16 -1.54
CA GLN A 100 1.33 18.48 -0.32
C GLN A 100 1.32 17.30 0.64
N MET A 101 2.51 16.94 1.12
CA MET A 101 2.69 15.94 2.17
C MET A 101 2.61 16.58 3.56
N SER A 102 1.89 15.91 4.45
CA SER A 102 1.86 16.19 5.89
C SER A 102 2.25 14.94 6.68
N GLU A 103 2.74 15.09 7.90
CA GLU A 103 3.05 13.99 8.81
C GLU A 103 2.41 14.25 10.18
N LYS A 104 1.76 13.23 10.74
CA LYS A 104 1.26 13.18 12.12
C LYS A 104 1.94 12.04 12.87
N ALA A 105 2.59 12.35 13.98
CA ALA A 105 3.19 11.34 14.86
C ALA A 105 2.16 10.75 15.82
N ASN A 106 2.47 9.56 16.35
CA ASN A 106 1.64 8.85 17.33
C ASN A 106 0.23 8.52 16.81
N GLU A 107 0.10 8.25 15.51
CA GLU A 107 -1.17 7.82 14.91
C GLU A 107 -1.52 6.39 15.35
N ARG A 108 -2.80 6.14 15.57
CA ARG A 108 -3.34 4.78 15.75
C ARG A 108 -3.86 4.22 14.43
N LEU A 109 -3.85 2.90 14.30
CA LEU A 109 -4.49 2.24 13.16
C LEU A 109 -5.98 2.63 13.07
N SER A 110 -6.72 2.59 14.18
CA SER A 110 -8.14 2.93 14.22
C SER A 110 -8.45 4.35 13.72
N GLU A 111 -7.59 5.33 14.04
CA GLU A 111 -7.75 6.73 13.62
C GLU A 111 -7.52 6.88 12.11
N ALA A 112 -6.43 6.33 11.59
CA ALA A 112 -6.11 6.42 10.17
C ALA A 112 -7.12 5.66 9.28
N LEU A 113 -7.72 4.56 9.76
CA LEU A 113 -8.73 3.79 9.01
C LEU A 113 -10.03 4.55 8.77
N ILE A 114 -10.30 5.62 9.54
CA ILE A 114 -11.50 6.46 9.38
C ILE A 114 -11.18 7.88 8.89
N ASP A 115 -9.91 8.20 8.66
CA ASP A 115 -9.45 9.53 8.22
C ASP A 115 -9.98 9.90 6.83
N GLU A 116 -10.10 8.92 5.93
CA GLU A 116 -10.63 9.09 4.58
C GLU A 116 -11.59 7.97 4.22
N ALA A 117 -12.43 8.23 3.22
CA ALA A 117 -13.19 7.20 2.52
C ALA A 117 -12.28 6.35 1.63
N TRP A 118 -11.37 5.58 2.24
CA TRP A 118 -10.37 4.79 1.53
C TRP A 118 -11.02 3.88 0.49
N ASP A 119 -10.67 4.06 -0.78
CA ASP A 119 -11.05 3.13 -1.84
C ASP A 119 -10.22 1.85 -1.73
N TYR A 120 -8.94 1.99 -1.37
CA TYR A 120 -8.03 0.87 -1.18
C TYR A 120 -7.21 0.97 0.10
N ILE A 121 -7.00 -0.17 0.76
CA ILE A 121 -6.04 -0.32 1.85
C ILE A 121 -5.06 -1.44 1.53
N SER A 122 -3.75 -1.15 1.55
CA SER A 122 -2.72 -2.12 1.22
C SER A 122 -2.03 -2.72 2.42
N PHE A 123 -1.67 -4.00 2.28
CA PHE A 123 -0.89 -4.77 3.24
C PHE A 123 0.40 -5.25 2.59
N GLN A 124 1.45 -5.35 3.40
CA GLN A 124 2.73 -5.95 3.03
C GLN A 124 3.41 -6.57 4.25
N GLN A 125 4.35 -7.47 3.99
CA GLN A 125 5.25 -7.98 5.03
C GLN A 125 6.57 -7.19 5.05
N ALA A 126 7.30 -7.25 6.16
CA ALA A 126 8.68 -6.79 6.22
C ALA A 126 9.57 -7.61 5.27
N SER A 127 10.53 -6.94 4.62
CA SER A 127 11.31 -7.54 3.54
C SER A 127 12.12 -8.80 3.90
N PRO A 128 12.62 -9.03 5.14
CA PRO A 128 13.22 -10.31 5.48
C PRO A 128 12.24 -11.49 5.41
N LEU A 129 10.96 -11.23 5.64
CA LEU A 129 9.88 -12.21 5.75
C LEU A 129 8.96 -12.20 4.51
N SER A 130 9.23 -11.38 3.49
CA SER A 130 8.31 -11.20 2.37
C SER A 130 8.14 -12.44 1.49
N GLY A 131 9.09 -13.38 1.52
CA GLY A 131 8.98 -14.72 0.92
C GLY A 131 8.76 -15.84 1.93
N ASP A 132 8.35 -15.54 3.17
CA ASP A 132 8.07 -16.49 4.23
C ASP A 132 6.55 -16.65 4.38
N TYR A 133 5.96 -17.67 3.74
CA TYR A 133 4.53 -17.94 3.73
C TYR A 133 3.92 -18.03 5.14
N ASP A 134 4.58 -18.74 6.05
CA ASP A 134 4.06 -18.98 7.40
C ASP A 134 3.91 -17.68 8.19
N SER A 135 4.78 -16.70 7.92
CA SER A 135 4.65 -15.36 8.52
C SER A 135 3.37 -14.64 8.10
N TYR A 136 2.93 -14.80 6.84
CA TYR A 136 1.66 -14.25 6.36
C TYR A 136 0.49 -15.05 6.93
N ALA A 137 0.52 -16.38 6.83
CA ALA A 137 -0.56 -17.24 7.30
C ALA A 137 -0.87 -17.02 8.79
N LYS A 138 0.16 -16.70 9.58
CA LYS A 138 0.04 -16.37 11.01
C LYS A 138 -0.54 -14.98 11.27
N ASP A 139 0.04 -13.93 10.66
CA ASP A 139 -0.17 -12.55 11.11
C ASP A 139 -1.11 -11.74 10.20
N LEU A 140 -1.29 -12.12 8.94
CA LEU A 140 -2.18 -11.40 8.03
C LEU A 140 -3.66 -11.54 8.41
N PRO A 141 -4.22 -12.74 8.70
CA PRO A 141 -5.64 -12.87 9.04
C PRO A 141 -6.10 -11.98 10.21
N PRO A 142 -5.42 -11.94 11.38
CA PRO A 142 -5.87 -11.07 12.48
C PRO A 142 -5.73 -9.58 12.17
N LEU A 143 -4.73 -9.17 11.37
CA LEU A 143 -4.60 -7.77 10.94
C LEU A 143 -5.72 -7.39 9.97
N TYR A 144 -6.00 -8.25 9.00
CA TYR A 144 -7.05 -8.07 8.01
C TYR A 144 -8.43 -7.99 8.69
N ASP A 145 -8.74 -8.89 9.61
CA ASP A 145 -9.96 -8.86 10.42
C ASP A 145 -10.10 -7.57 11.23
N TYR A 146 -9.00 -7.10 11.85
CA TYR A 146 -9.03 -5.81 12.54
C TYR A 146 -9.34 -4.66 11.58
N VAL A 147 -8.63 -4.56 10.45
CA VAL A 147 -8.79 -3.48 9.48
C VAL A 147 -10.24 -3.44 8.99
N THR A 148 -10.76 -4.56 8.49
CA THR A 148 -12.12 -4.64 7.92
C THR A 148 -13.22 -4.31 8.93
N LYS A 149 -13.01 -4.56 10.23
CA LYS A 149 -13.94 -4.17 11.31
C LYS A 149 -13.94 -2.68 11.65
N HIS A 150 -12.84 -1.97 11.37
CA HIS A 150 -12.67 -0.56 11.76
C HIS A 150 -12.79 0.41 10.59
N VAL A 151 -12.74 -0.07 9.35
CA VAL A 151 -13.04 0.74 8.17
C VAL A 151 -14.51 1.15 8.19
N ALA A 152 -14.78 2.45 8.06
CA ALA A 152 -16.15 2.99 8.05
C ALA A 152 -16.88 2.82 6.70
N PHE A 153 -16.16 2.46 5.65
CA PHE A 153 -16.64 2.45 4.27
C PHE A 153 -16.70 1.01 3.73
N PRO A 154 -17.89 0.41 3.58
CA PRO A 154 -18.03 -1.01 3.28
C PRO A 154 -17.53 -1.42 1.88
N GLU A 155 -17.35 -0.46 0.97
CA GLU A 155 -16.86 -0.69 -0.40
C GLU A 155 -15.32 -0.63 -0.51
N THR A 156 -14.61 -0.38 0.60
CA THR A 156 -13.14 -0.39 0.61
C THR A 156 -12.61 -1.74 0.16
N LYS A 157 -11.70 -1.68 -0.81
CA LYS A 157 -10.99 -2.83 -1.38
C LYS A 157 -9.60 -2.97 -0.77
N TYR A 158 -9.00 -4.13 -0.95
CA TYR A 158 -7.75 -4.47 -0.28
C TYR A 158 -6.66 -4.86 -1.27
N ILE A 159 -5.46 -4.34 -1.01
CA ILE A 159 -4.28 -4.55 -1.85
C ILE A 159 -3.27 -5.44 -1.14
N LEU A 160 -2.72 -6.42 -1.85
CA LEU A 160 -1.47 -7.04 -1.48
C LEU A 160 -0.32 -6.35 -2.23
N HIS A 161 0.58 -5.69 -1.51
CA HIS A 161 1.78 -5.10 -2.09
C HIS A 161 2.92 -6.11 -2.09
N GLN A 162 3.22 -6.67 -3.26
CA GLN A 162 4.35 -7.58 -3.46
C GLN A 162 5.65 -6.76 -3.55
N THR A 163 6.47 -6.84 -2.52
CA THR A 163 7.76 -6.13 -2.42
C THR A 163 8.87 -6.81 -3.23
N TRP A 164 10.06 -6.22 -3.29
CA TRP A 164 11.20 -6.69 -4.09
C TRP A 164 12.24 -7.49 -3.31
N ALA A 165 12.99 -8.29 -4.07
CA ALA A 165 14.20 -8.95 -3.58
C ALA A 165 15.35 -7.97 -3.39
N TYR A 166 16.23 -8.27 -2.44
CA TYR A 166 17.45 -7.51 -2.22
C TYR A 166 18.43 -7.61 -3.38
N GLN A 167 19.35 -6.65 -3.44
CA GLN A 167 20.45 -6.63 -4.40
C GLN A 167 21.39 -7.82 -4.15
N ASN A 168 21.99 -8.37 -5.20
CA ASN A 168 23.12 -9.28 -5.07
C ASN A 168 24.25 -8.61 -4.28
N GLY A 169 24.85 -9.37 -3.37
CA GLY A 169 25.87 -8.86 -2.45
C GLY A 169 25.33 -8.02 -1.28
N SER A 170 24.01 -7.86 -1.13
CA SER A 170 23.44 -7.16 0.03
C SER A 170 23.94 -7.76 1.35
N SER A 171 24.40 -6.90 2.26
CA SER A 171 24.89 -7.29 3.58
C SER A 171 23.75 -7.55 4.57
N HIS A 172 22.52 -7.13 4.27
CA HIS A 172 21.37 -7.23 5.17
C HIS A 172 21.17 -8.64 5.74
N GLU A 173 21.12 -8.78 7.07
CA GLU A 173 21.08 -10.09 7.75
C GLU A 173 19.86 -10.94 7.35
N GLY A 174 18.72 -10.29 7.10
CA GLY A 174 17.52 -10.95 6.56
C GLY A 174 17.76 -11.72 5.26
N PHE A 175 18.78 -11.36 4.47
CA PHE A 175 19.07 -12.01 3.20
C PHE A 175 19.60 -13.45 3.35
N VAL A 176 20.14 -13.79 4.53
CA VAL A 176 20.62 -15.15 4.86
C VAL A 176 19.50 -16.19 4.70
N ARG A 177 18.24 -15.81 4.97
CA ARG A 177 17.05 -16.66 4.77
C ARG A 177 16.93 -17.18 3.34
N TYR A 178 17.44 -16.43 2.38
CA TYR A 178 17.41 -16.74 0.95
C TYR A 178 18.79 -17.15 0.43
N SER A 179 19.68 -17.63 1.32
CA SER A 179 21.08 -17.95 0.99
C SER A 179 21.86 -16.79 0.36
N ARG A 180 21.49 -15.54 0.68
CA ARG A 180 22.02 -14.31 0.04
C ARG A 180 21.95 -14.34 -1.50
N SER A 181 20.90 -14.96 -2.05
CA SER A 181 20.64 -15.02 -3.49
C SER A 181 19.40 -14.22 -3.84
N GLN A 182 19.57 -13.25 -4.75
CA GLN A 182 18.47 -12.41 -5.22
C GLN A 182 17.39 -13.27 -5.87
N ASP A 183 17.77 -14.20 -6.75
CA ASP A 183 16.81 -15.08 -7.44
C ASP A 183 16.02 -15.94 -6.46
N LYS A 184 16.67 -16.51 -5.44
CA LYS A 184 15.95 -17.28 -4.40
C LYS A 184 14.96 -16.40 -3.65
N MET A 185 15.35 -15.18 -3.30
CA MET A 185 14.47 -14.24 -2.60
C MET A 185 13.30 -13.80 -3.46
N TYR A 186 13.54 -13.44 -4.73
CA TYR A 186 12.49 -13.05 -5.67
C TYR A 186 11.50 -14.20 -5.87
N ASN A 187 11.98 -15.41 -6.17
CA ASN A 187 11.12 -16.57 -6.39
C ASN A 187 10.30 -16.92 -5.15
N ALA A 188 10.87 -16.77 -3.95
CA ALA A 188 10.13 -16.95 -2.70
C ALA A 188 9.04 -15.90 -2.55
N ILE A 189 9.35 -14.61 -2.77
CA ILE A 189 8.36 -13.52 -2.70
C ILE A 189 7.25 -13.70 -3.73
N ALA A 190 7.59 -13.99 -4.99
CA ALA A 190 6.62 -14.18 -6.06
C ALA A 190 5.66 -15.33 -5.72
N ARG A 191 6.19 -16.50 -5.33
CA ARG A 191 5.37 -17.65 -4.91
C ARG A 191 4.51 -17.33 -3.70
N THR A 192 5.10 -16.80 -2.63
CA THR A 192 4.36 -16.46 -1.41
C THR A 192 3.27 -15.45 -1.69
N SER A 193 3.54 -14.40 -2.45
CA SER A 193 2.53 -13.41 -2.82
C SER A 193 1.40 -14.02 -3.65
N GLN A 194 1.69 -14.95 -4.56
CA GLN A 194 0.66 -15.65 -5.33
C GLN A 194 -0.24 -16.49 -4.44
N GLU A 195 0.33 -17.27 -3.52
CA GLU A 195 -0.44 -18.08 -2.58
C GLU A 195 -1.27 -17.21 -1.65
N VAL A 196 -0.66 -16.18 -1.06
CA VAL A 196 -1.32 -15.20 -0.17
C VAL A 196 -2.43 -14.43 -0.89
N PHE A 197 -2.24 -14.07 -2.16
CA PHE A 197 -3.30 -13.44 -2.96
C PHE A 197 -4.46 -14.39 -3.24
N ASN A 198 -4.20 -15.69 -3.44
CA ASN A 198 -5.24 -16.68 -3.73
C ASN A 198 -6.13 -17.00 -2.54
N TRP A 199 -5.57 -17.09 -1.32
CA TRP A 199 -6.36 -17.36 -0.12
C TRP A 199 -6.77 -16.09 0.63
N GLY A 200 -6.02 -15.00 0.45
CA GLY A 200 -6.34 -13.69 1.01
C GLY A 200 -7.50 -13.06 0.25
N ASN A 201 -8.34 -12.31 0.97
CA ASN A 201 -9.47 -11.60 0.36
C ASN A 201 -9.01 -10.26 -0.25
N PHE A 202 -8.05 -10.31 -1.18
CA PHE A 202 -7.50 -9.13 -1.84
C PHE A 202 -8.15 -8.89 -3.20
N ASP A 203 -8.43 -7.63 -3.51
CA ASP A 203 -9.03 -7.21 -4.79
C ASP A 203 -7.96 -6.89 -5.84
N LEU A 204 -6.76 -6.50 -5.39
CA LEU A 204 -5.69 -6.05 -6.26
C LEU A 204 -4.32 -6.47 -5.72
N LEU A 205 -3.47 -6.94 -6.62
CA LEU A 205 -2.05 -7.15 -6.36
C LEU A 205 -1.28 -5.99 -7.00
N VAL A 206 -0.33 -5.41 -6.25
CA VAL A 206 0.66 -4.50 -6.83
C VAL A 206 2.02 -5.20 -6.90
N PRO A 207 2.48 -5.61 -8.11
CA PRO A 207 3.66 -6.47 -8.29
C PRO A 207 4.99 -5.69 -8.35
N SER A 208 5.24 -4.79 -7.40
CA SER A 208 6.48 -3.97 -7.36
C SER A 208 7.74 -4.83 -7.37
N GLY A 209 7.70 -6.00 -6.73
CA GLY A 209 8.80 -6.97 -6.73
C GLY A 209 9.19 -7.47 -8.11
N THR A 210 8.19 -7.93 -8.86
CA THR A 210 8.40 -8.33 -10.26
C THR A 210 8.80 -7.15 -11.14
N ALA A 211 8.25 -5.95 -10.92
CA ALA A 211 8.67 -4.77 -11.67
C ALA A 211 10.16 -4.45 -11.47
N VAL A 212 10.65 -4.45 -10.22
CA VAL A 212 12.08 -4.27 -9.94
C VAL A 212 12.92 -5.38 -10.58
N GLN A 213 12.45 -6.63 -10.55
CA GLN A 213 13.18 -7.74 -11.15
C GLN A 213 13.21 -7.68 -12.69
N ASN A 214 12.13 -7.21 -13.32
CA ASN A 214 12.09 -6.91 -14.75
C ASN A 214 13.10 -5.81 -15.09
N ALA A 215 13.11 -4.72 -14.31
CA ALA A 215 14.00 -3.59 -14.55
C ALA A 215 15.49 -3.98 -14.44
N ARG A 216 15.84 -4.87 -13.50
CA ARG A 216 17.17 -5.45 -13.34
C ARG A 216 17.68 -6.24 -14.55
N SER A 217 16.79 -6.68 -15.44
CA SER A 217 17.16 -7.39 -16.68
C SER A 217 17.64 -6.46 -17.81
N SER A 218 17.54 -5.14 -17.63
CA SER A 218 18.08 -4.13 -18.53
C SER A 218 19.58 -3.91 -18.34
N PHE A 219 20.19 -3.05 -19.15
CA PHE A 219 21.59 -2.64 -19.03
C PHE A 219 21.90 -1.93 -17.71
N LEU A 220 20.89 -1.42 -16.99
CA LEU A 220 21.08 -0.85 -15.64
C LEU A 220 21.47 -1.93 -14.62
N GLY A 221 21.19 -3.21 -14.90
CA GLY A 221 21.58 -4.32 -14.05
C GLY A 221 21.05 -4.19 -12.62
N ASP A 222 21.82 -4.66 -11.66
CA ASP A 222 21.41 -4.77 -10.27
C ASP A 222 21.68 -3.49 -9.44
N HIS A 223 21.27 -2.34 -9.97
CA HIS A 223 21.50 -1.02 -9.36
C HIS A 223 20.20 -0.29 -8.95
N PHE A 224 19.13 -1.05 -8.69
CA PHE A 224 17.82 -0.51 -8.30
C PHE A 224 17.66 -0.27 -6.81
N THR A 225 18.72 -0.48 -6.01
CA THR A 225 18.70 -0.23 -4.56
C THR A 225 19.78 0.76 -4.14
N ARG A 226 19.51 1.57 -3.11
CA ARG A 226 20.46 2.56 -2.59
C ARG A 226 21.41 2.00 -1.53
N ASP A 227 21.01 0.92 -0.86
CA ASP A 227 21.72 0.32 0.29
C ASP A 227 21.67 -1.22 0.26
N GLY A 228 21.37 -1.80 -0.90
CA GLY A 228 21.24 -3.24 -1.08
C GLY A 228 19.83 -3.78 -0.83
N TYR A 229 18.87 -2.97 -0.36
CA TYR A 229 17.50 -3.43 -0.13
C TYR A 229 16.41 -2.37 -0.30
N HIS A 230 16.62 -1.13 0.10
CA HIS A 230 15.70 -0.04 -0.23
C HIS A 230 15.96 0.49 -1.63
N LEU A 231 14.94 1.00 -2.30
CA LEU A 231 15.05 1.41 -3.71
C LEU A 231 15.99 2.59 -3.89
N ASN A 232 16.68 2.62 -5.04
CA ASN A 232 17.36 3.82 -5.52
C ASN A 232 16.35 4.98 -5.51
N LEU A 233 16.78 6.17 -5.06
CA LEU A 233 15.89 7.30 -4.79
C LEU A 233 15.24 7.89 -6.04
N ASP A 234 15.83 7.65 -7.20
CA ASP A 234 15.39 8.18 -8.50
C ASP A 234 14.59 7.09 -9.25
N TYR A 235 15.23 6.33 -10.15
CA TYR A 235 14.55 5.37 -11.00
C TYR A 235 14.08 4.11 -10.25
N GLY A 236 14.70 3.76 -9.12
CA GLY A 236 14.27 2.63 -8.29
C GLY A 236 12.86 2.85 -7.76
N ARG A 237 12.65 3.95 -7.02
CA ARG A 237 11.33 4.37 -6.54
C ARG A 237 10.36 4.64 -7.69
N PHE A 238 10.84 5.14 -8.83
CA PHE A 238 9.97 5.39 -9.98
C PHE A 238 9.38 4.10 -10.59
N VAL A 239 10.14 2.99 -10.64
CA VAL A 239 9.61 1.67 -11.08
C VAL A 239 8.43 1.25 -10.20
N ALA A 240 8.58 1.34 -8.87
CA ALA A 240 7.52 0.98 -7.94
C ALA A 240 6.29 1.90 -8.12
N ALA A 241 6.48 3.21 -8.19
CA ALA A 241 5.39 4.16 -8.40
C ALA A 241 4.65 3.95 -9.73
N CYS A 242 5.36 3.62 -10.82
CA CYS A 242 4.75 3.25 -12.10
C CYS A 242 3.87 2.00 -11.97
N THR A 243 4.33 1.01 -11.20
CA THR A 243 3.61 -0.24 -10.96
C THR A 243 2.33 0.03 -10.16
N TRP A 244 2.43 0.83 -9.10
CA TRP A 244 1.28 1.29 -8.33
C TRP A 244 0.27 2.06 -9.18
N TYR A 245 0.73 2.99 -10.03
CA TYR A 245 -0.14 3.75 -10.92
C TYR A 245 -0.95 2.83 -11.85
N GLU A 246 -0.28 1.93 -12.57
CA GLU A 246 -0.96 1.06 -13.53
C GLU A 246 -1.92 0.09 -12.85
N SER A 247 -1.53 -0.48 -11.71
CA SER A 247 -2.40 -1.36 -10.92
C SER A 247 -3.65 -0.63 -10.39
N LEU A 248 -3.51 0.60 -9.92
CA LEU A 248 -4.62 1.36 -9.31
C LEU A 248 -5.60 1.92 -10.35
N PHE A 249 -5.07 2.49 -11.44
CA PHE A 249 -5.89 3.18 -12.43
C PHE A 249 -6.27 2.30 -13.62
N HIS A 250 -5.70 1.10 -13.73
CA HIS A 250 -5.87 0.19 -14.87
C HIS A 250 -5.55 0.89 -16.21
N GLU A 251 -4.57 1.79 -16.18
CA GLU A 251 -4.11 2.56 -17.34
C GLU A 251 -2.67 2.20 -17.65
N ASN A 252 -2.40 1.94 -18.93
CA ASN A 252 -1.06 1.61 -19.41
C ASN A 252 -0.08 2.76 -19.10
N VAL A 253 0.87 2.52 -18.19
CA VAL A 253 1.82 3.53 -17.72
C VAL A 253 2.79 3.97 -18.81
N LEU A 254 2.96 3.20 -19.88
CA LEU A 254 3.75 3.59 -21.06
C LEU A 254 3.25 4.88 -21.70
N ASN A 255 1.95 5.20 -21.54
CA ASN A 255 1.35 6.43 -22.06
C ASN A 255 1.49 7.62 -21.09
N ASN A 256 2.01 7.40 -19.89
CA ASN A 256 2.19 8.45 -18.89
C ASN A 256 3.47 9.25 -19.19
N THR A 257 3.31 10.57 -19.30
CA THR A 257 4.38 11.49 -19.72
C THR A 257 5.21 12.06 -18.56
N PHE A 258 4.82 11.78 -17.31
CA PHE A 258 5.60 12.23 -16.17
C PHE A 258 6.97 11.54 -16.14
N LEU A 259 8.00 12.33 -15.87
CA LEU A 259 9.38 11.88 -15.68
C LEU A 259 9.96 12.66 -14.48
N PRO A 260 10.43 11.96 -13.43
CA PRO A 260 11.07 12.62 -12.30
C PRO A 260 12.34 13.37 -12.74
N LEU A 261 12.65 14.49 -12.08
CA LEU A 261 13.74 15.39 -12.47
C LEU A 261 15.12 14.69 -12.59
N ASN A 262 15.40 13.76 -11.70
CA ASN A 262 16.68 13.04 -11.63
C ASN A 262 16.69 11.72 -12.41
N VAL A 263 15.63 11.41 -13.15
CA VAL A 263 15.51 10.18 -13.94
C VAL A 263 15.72 10.54 -15.40
N THR A 264 16.71 9.92 -16.04
CA THR A 264 16.94 10.11 -17.47
C THR A 264 15.78 9.53 -18.29
N TYR A 265 15.65 9.97 -19.56
CA TYR A 265 14.61 9.45 -20.45
C TYR A 265 14.66 7.91 -20.54
N VAL A 266 15.85 7.32 -20.71
CA VAL A 266 15.98 5.86 -20.88
C VAL A 266 15.68 5.10 -19.59
N GLU A 267 16.10 5.61 -18.43
CA GLU A 267 15.72 5.03 -17.13
C GLU A 267 14.20 5.09 -16.91
N GLY A 268 13.55 6.19 -17.34
CA GLY A 268 12.10 6.32 -17.28
C GLY A 268 11.38 5.33 -18.18
N GLU A 269 11.87 5.10 -19.40
CA GLU A 269 11.34 4.09 -20.32
C GLU A 269 11.49 2.67 -19.75
N ILE A 270 12.65 2.36 -19.16
CA ILE A 270 12.88 1.08 -18.47
C ILE A 270 11.90 0.93 -17.31
N ALA A 271 11.71 1.97 -16.50
CA ALA A 271 10.82 1.93 -15.34
C ALA A 271 9.37 1.65 -15.73
N ARG A 272 8.86 2.36 -16.74
CA ARG A 272 7.50 2.15 -17.26
C ARG A 272 7.33 0.78 -17.91
N ALA A 273 8.29 0.34 -18.73
CA ALA A 273 8.24 -0.98 -19.36
C ALA A 273 8.29 -2.12 -18.33
N ALA A 274 9.15 -2.01 -17.33
CA ALA A 274 9.28 -2.97 -16.25
C ALA A 274 7.97 -3.11 -15.45
N ALA A 275 7.37 -1.97 -15.09
CA ALA A 275 6.10 -1.89 -14.37
C ALA A 275 4.96 -2.50 -15.19
N HIS A 276 4.78 -2.08 -16.44
CA HIS A 276 3.75 -2.60 -17.34
C HIS A 276 3.83 -4.13 -17.48
N LYS A 277 5.04 -4.65 -17.73
CA LYS A 277 5.25 -6.11 -17.82
C LYS A 277 5.01 -6.84 -16.50
N ALA A 278 5.26 -6.21 -15.37
CA ALA A 278 4.93 -6.80 -14.08
C ALA A 278 3.43 -6.84 -13.83
N VAL A 279 2.67 -5.83 -14.25
CA VAL A 279 1.19 -5.87 -14.13
C VAL A 279 0.61 -6.96 -15.04
N GLU A 280 1.14 -7.16 -16.25
CA GLU A 280 0.74 -8.25 -17.14
C GLU A 280 1.12 -9.64 -16.62
N ALA A 281 2.29 -9.77 -15.99
CA ALA A 281 2.86 -11.04 -15.52
C ALA A 281 3.42 -10.91 -14.08
N PRO A 282 2.57 -10.85 -13.04
CA PRO A 282 2.96 -10.42 -11.69
C PRO A 282 3.88 -11.35 -10.90
N TYR A 283 4.05 -12.59 -11.35
CA TYR A 283 4.78 -13.62 -10.62
C TYR A 283 5.98 -14.18 -11.38
N VAL A 284 6.30 -13.63 -12.56
CA VAL A 284 7.36 -14.12 -13.43
C VAL A 284 8.13 -12.95 -14.03
N VAL A 285 9.46 -13.05 -14.05
CA VAL A 285 10.32 -12.05 -14.68
C VAL A 285 10.08 -12.05 -16.20
N THR A 286 9.79 -10.87 -16.73
CA THR A 286 9.77 -10.58 -18.16
C THR A 286 11.01 -9.77 -18.51
N ALA A 287 11.95 -10.40 -19.23
CA ALA A 287 13.19 -9.75 -19.63
C ALA A 287 12.93 -8.57 -20.58
N LEU A 288 13.58 -7.44 -20.30
CA LEU A 288 13.50 -6.21 -21.08
C LEU A 288 14.54 -6.21 -22.20
N ASN A 289 14.40 -7.15 -23.15
CA ASN A 289 15.40 -7.40 -24.22
C ASN A 289 15.78 -6.16 -25.03
N SER A 290 14.85 -5.22 -25.26
CA SER A 290 15.12 -3.97 -25.98
C SER A 290 16.06 -3.01 -25.23
N TYR A 291 16.30 -3.26 -23.95
CA TYR A 291 17.14 -2.46 -23.07
C TYR A 291 18.36 -3.26 -22.59
N GLN A 292 18.76 -4.32 -23.28
CA GLN A 292 20.00 -5.04 -23.01
C GLN A 292 21.13 -4.49 -23.89
N LEU A 293 22.36 -4.52 -23.38
CA LEU A 293 23.53 -4.28 -24.23
C LEU A 293 23.60 -5.41 -25.26
N MET A 294 23.82 -5.08 -26.53
CA MET A 294 24.10 -6.10 -27.54
C MET A 294 25.42 -6.79 -27.17
N ASN A 295 25.37 -8.11 -27.00
CA ASN A 295 26.56 -8.95 -26.83
C ASN A 295 27.38 -9.01 -28.12
#